data_AF-A0A4Y2V2I1-F1
#
_entry.id   AF-A0A4Y2V2I1-F1
#
_cell.length_a   1.000
_cell.length_b   1.000
_cell.length_c   1.000
_cell.angle_alpha   90.00
_cell.angle_beta   90.00
_cell.angle_gamma   90.00
#
_symmetry.space_group_name_H-M   'P 1'
#
loop_
_entity.id
_entity.type
_entity.pdbx_description
1 polymer ?
#
loop_
_entity_poly.entity_id
_entity_poly.type
_entity_poly.pdbx_seq_one_letter_code
_entity_poly.pdbx_strand_id
1 'polypeptide(L)'
;MVRYFGRHGCKMYMKGKPVKFGYKLWILSSFDGYPFYIIPYQGSQKENGSENSSERLETTMGSRKEKKKLSQTVVENLLSVVETTTKHKIYMDNFLTSYNLFVSLRDKRFSAT
;
A
#
# COMPACT_ATOMS: atom_id res chain seq x y z
N MET A 1 6.23 -13.18 4.34
CA MET A 1 7.63 -12.91 3.97
C MET A 1 8.13 -14.13 3.22
N VAL A 2 8.74 -13.95 2.07
CA VAL A 2 9.33 -15.05 1.28
C VAL A 2 10.81 -15.17 1.64
N ARG A 3 11.22 -16.33 2.15
CA ARG A 3 12.59 -16.58 2.63
C ARG A 3 13.59 -16.39 1.49
N TYR A 4 14.61 -15.57 1.71
CA TYR A 4 15.69 -15.35 0.75
C TYR A 4 16.96 -14.92 1.47
N PHE A 5 18.07 -15.61 1.21
CA PHE A 5 19.36 -15.36 1.88
C PHE A 5 20.41 -14.68 0.99
N GLY A 6 20.18 -14.63 -0.33
CA GLY A 6 21.11 -14.01 -1.27
C GLY A 6 21.33 -12.51 -1.07
N ARG A 7 22.29 -11.95 -1.79
CA ARG A 7 22.66 -10.52 -1.72
C ARG A 7 21.81 -9.73 -2.71
N HIS A 8 20.67 -9.21 -2.26
CA HIS A 8 19.81 -8.33 -3.06
C HIS A 8 19.33 -7.13 -2.21
N GLY A 9 19.25 -5.94 -2.82
CA GLY A 9 18.93 -4.69 -2.11
C GLY A 9 17.51 -4.63 -1.54
N CYS A 10 16.53 -5.27 -2.20
CA CYS A 10 15.15 -5.34 -1.70
C CYS A 10 14.93 -6.39 -0.57
N LYS A 11 15.97 -7.13 -0.19
CA LYS A 11 15.87 -8.08 0.94
C LYS A 11 15.70 -7.30 2.24
N MET A 12 14.70 -7.67 3.02
CA MET A 12 14.41 -7.05 4.32
C MET A 12 14.70 -7.99 5.48
N TYR A 13 15.14 -7.41 6.58
CA TYR A 13 15.09 -8.03 7.90
C TYR A 13 13.79 -7.63 8.63
N MET A 14 13.06 -8.58 9.22
CA MET A 14 11.93 -8.28 10.11
C MET A 14 12.07 -9.03 11.43
N LYS A 15 12.21 -8.27 12.53
CA LYS A 15 12.23 -8.81 13.90
C LYS A 15 10.87 -9.45 14.23
N GLY A 16 10.88 -10.58 14.94
CA GLY A 16 9.66 -11.25 15.41
C GLY A 16 8.93 -12.11 14.37
N LYS A 17 9.46 -12.25 13.14
CA LYS A 17 8.94 -13.21 12.16
C LYS A 17 9.73 -14.53 12.21
N PRO A 18 9.09 -15.70 11.99
CA PRO A 18 9.79 -17.00 11.96
C PRO A 18 10.91 -17.03 10.92
N VAL A 19 10.64 -16.49 9.74
CA VAL A 19 11.64 -16.16 8.73
C VAL A 19 12.03 -14.71 8.93
N LYS A 20 13.30 -14.45 9.29
CA LYS A 20 13.78 -13.09 9.60
C LYS A 20 14.30 -12.33 8.39
N PHE A 21 14.83 -13.01 7.37
CA PHE A 21 15.38 -12.41 6.16
C PHE A 21 14.66 -12.89 4.91
N GLY A 22 14.23 -11.96 4.07
CA GLY A 22 13.52 -12.31 2.85
C GLY A 22 12.89 -11.13 2.13
N TYR A 23 12.04 -11.43 1.16
CA TYR A 23 11.22 -10.44 0.48
C TYR A 23 9.90 -10.22 1.21
N LYS A 24 9.54 -8.95 1.39
CA LYS A 24 8.25 -8.55 1.93
C LYS A 24 7.24 -8.42 0.78
N LEU A 25 6.05 -8.97 0.99
CA LEU A 25 4.93 -8.89 0.07
C LEU A 25 3.79 -8.18 0.80
N TRP A 26 3.12 -7.27 0.09
CA TRP A 26 1.81 -6.76 0.46
C TRP A 26 0.77 -7.61 -0.25
N ILE A 27 -0.27 -8.03 0.46
CA ILE A 27 -1.26 -8.98 -0.06
C ILE A 27 -2.64 -8.45 0.30
N LEU A 28 -3.50 -8.34 -0.71
CA LEU A 28 -4.95 -8.31 -0.52
C LEU A 28 -5.43 -9.75 -0.59
N SER A 29 -6.05 -10.23 0.49
CA SER A 29 -6.60 -11.59 0.55
C SER A 29 -8.04 -11.57 1.04
N SER A 30 -8.74 -12.66 0.77
CA SER A 30 -9.98 -12.99 1.45
C SER A 30 -9.72 -13.31 2.92
N PHE A 31 -10.81 -13.45 3.68
CA PHE A 31 -10.76 -13.83 5.09
C PHE A 31 -10.24 -15.26 5.32
N ASP A 32 -10.52 -16.18 4.40
CA ASP A 32 -10.02 -17.57 4.40
C ASP A 32 -8.60 -17.72 3.84
N GLY A 33 -7.99 -16.62 3.38
CA GLY A 33 -6.57 -16.56 3.00
C GLY A 33 -6.27 -16.70 1.51
N TYR A 34 -7.28 -16.70 0.63
CA TYR A 34 -7.08 -16.66 -0.81
C TYR A 34 -6.52 -15.29 -1.25
N PRO A 35 -5.36 -15.23 -1.94
CA PRO A 35 -4.77 -13.96 -2.36
C PRO A 35 -5.43 -13.44 -3.64
N PHE A 36 -5.99 -12.24 -3.60
CA PHE A 36 -6.53 -11.55 -4.78
C PHE A 36 -5.49 -10.73 -5.50
N TYR A 37 -4.61 -10.06 -4.76
CA TYR A 37 -3.59 -9.20 -5.35
C TYR A 37 -2.35 -9.12 -4.48
N ILE A 38 -1.17 -9.21 -5.11
CA ILE A 38 0.12 -9.28 -4.42
C ILE A 38 1.05 -8.24 -5.01
N ILE A 39 1.60 -7.38 -4.15
CA ILE A 39 2.57 -6.34 -4.53
C ILE A 39 3.87 -6.60 -3.77
N PRO A 40 4.98 -6.93 -4.46
CA PRO A 40 6.29 -7.03 -3.82
C PRO A 40 6.76 -5.67 -3.30
N TYR A 41 7.29 -5.63 -2.07
CA TYR A 41 7.93 -4.42 -1.56
C TYR A 41 9.35 -4.29 -2.12
N GLN A 42 9.62 -3.14 -2.73
CA GLN A 42 10.87 -2.88 -3.47
C GLN A 42 11.87 -2.01 -2.69
N GLY A 43 11.69 -1.83 -1.37
CA GLY A 43 12.61 -1.02 -0.57
C GLY A 43 12.41 0.48 -0.79
N SER A 44 13.52 1.23 -0.74
CA SER A 44 13.56 2.68 -0.96
C SER A 44 13.79 3.03 -2.44
N GLN A 45 13.29 2.21 -3.37
CA GLN A 45 13.38 2.54 -4.78
C GLN A 45 12.61 3.85 -5.00
N LYS A 46 13.34 4.91 -5.36
CA LYS A 46 12.72 6.12 -5.88
C LYS A 46 12.10 5.71 -7.20
N GLU A 47 10.83 6.06 -7.43
CA GLU A 47 10.25 5.94 -8.76
C GLU A 47 11.18 6.69 -9.72
N ASN A 48 11.93 5.95 -10.54
CA ASN A 48 12.74 6.54 -11.58
C ASN A 48 11.76 7.07 -12.61
N GLY A 49 11.52 8.39 -12.60
CA GLY A 49 10.90 9.09 -13.71
C GLY A 49 9.46 8.68 -14.02
N SER A 50 8.54 9.11 -13.18
CA SER A 50 7.25 9.58 -13.65
C SER A 50 6.97 10.92 -12.97
N GLU A 51 7.71 11.93 -13.41
CA GLU A 51 7.23 13.32 -13.44
C GLU A 51 6.00 13.43 -14.37
N ASN A 52 5.04 12.51 -14.30
CA ASN A 52 3.80 12.62 -15.05
C ASN A 52 2.75 13.25 -14.15
N SER A 53 2.59 14.54 -14.39
CA SER A 53 1.29 15.21 -14.50
C SER A 53 0.45 15.44 -13.25
N SER A 54 1.05 15.56 -12.06
CA SER A 54 0.38 16.29 -10.97
C SER A 54 1.25 17.32 -10.25
N GLU A 55 2.57 17.27 -10.41
CA GLU A 55 3.46 18.23 -9.71
C GLU A 55 3.65 19.55 -10.46
N ARG A 56 3.36 19.61 -11.77
CA ARG A 56 3.62 20.80 -12.60
C ARG A 56 2.39 21.56 -13.10
N LEU A 57 1.17 21.17 -12.70
CA LEU A 57 -0.07 21.85 -13.10
C LEU A 57 -1.01 22.13 -11.92
N GLU A 58 -0.51 22.44 -10.73
CA GLU A 58 -1.37 22.91 -9.62
C GLU A 58 -0.70 24.03 -8.79
N THR A 59 0.22 24.81 -9.38
CA THR A 59 0.75 26.03 -8.76
C THR A 59 -0.18 27.24 -8.88
N THR A 60 -1.37 27.10 -9.47
CA THR A 60 -2.31 28.21 -9.66
C THR A 60 -3.50 28.27 -8.69
N MET A 61 -3.73 27.30 -7.81
CA MET A 61 -4.76 27.46 -6.74
C MET A 61 -4.39 26.76 -5.43
N GLY A 62 -3.62 27.44 -4.57
CA GLY A 62 -3.68 27.44 -3.09
C GLY A 62 -3.69 26.13 -2.28
N SER A 63 -3.64 24.96 -2.90
CA SER A 63 -3.92 23.68 -2.25
C SER A 63 -2.66 22.84 -2.27
N ARG A 64 -1.86 22.92 -1.20
CA ARG A 64 -0.68 22.07 -1.02
C ARG A 64 -1.15 20.61 -0.88
N LYS A 65 -1.22 19.85 -1.98
CA LYS A 65 -1.50 18.40 -1.92
C LYS A 65 -0.44 17.75 -1.04
N GLU A 66 -0.84 17.29 0.14
CA GLU A 66 0.03 16.55 1.03
C GLU A 66 0.54 15.30 0.32
N LYS A 67 1.84 15.05 0.41
CA LYS A 67 2.45 13.84 -0.15
C LYS A 67 1.83 12.61 0.53
N LYS A 68 1.20 11.73 -0.26
CA LYS A 68 0.59 10.50 0.25
C LYS A 68 1.63 9.65 0.97
N LYS A 69 1.24 9.12 2.13
CA LYS A 69 2.07 8.19 2.90
C LYS A 69 2.15 6.84 2.16
N LEU A 70 3.19 6.06 2.48
CA LEU A 70 3.38 4.72 1.91
C LEU A 70 2.16 3.82 2.18
N SER A 71 1.64 3.82 3.41
CA SER A 71 0.46 3.02 3.78
C SER A 71 -0.74 3.33 2.90
N GLN A 72 -1.04 4.62 2.71
CA GLN A 72 -2.15 5.05 1.85
C GLN A 72 -1.95 4.60 0.40
N THR A 73 -0.75 4.76 -0.14
CA THR A 73 -0.44 4.36 -1.53
C THR A 73 -0.59 2.85 -1.71
N VAL A 74 -0.06 2.06 -0.78
CA VAL A 74 -0.16 0.59 -0.81
C VAL A 74 -1.62 0.14 -0.73
N VAL A 75 -2.40 0.69 0.20
CA VAL A 75 -3.81 0.31 0.37
C VAL A 75 -4.64 0.70 -0.86
N GLU A 76 -4.46 1.90 -1.39
CA GLU A 76 -5.18 2.33 -2.60
C GLU A 76 -4.81 1.45 -3.82
N ASN A 77 -3.53 1.10 -3.98
CA ASN A 77 -3.08 0.20 -5.04
C ASN A 77 -3.68 -1.20 -4.87
N LEU A 78 -3.69 -1.73 -3.65
CA LEU A 78 -4.29 -3.04 -3.37
C LEU A 78 -5.78 -3.06 -3.67
N LEU A 79 -6.52 -2.01 -3.29
CA LEU A 79 -7.97 -1.93 -3.46
C LEU A 79 -8.43 -1.55 -4.87
N SER A 80 -7.50 -1.19 -5.77
CA SER A 80 -7.81 -0.85 -7.17
C SER A 80 -8.53 -1.99 -7.93
N VAL A 81 -8.34 -3.23 -7.49
CA VAL A 81 -9.00 -4.41 -8.10
C VAL A 81 -10.42 -4.66 -7.56
N VAL A 82 -10.86 -3.91 -6.54
CA VAL A 82 -12.17 -4.12 -5.91
C VAL A 82 -13.23 -3.30 -6.65
N GLU A 83 -14.07 -3.98 -7.43
CA GLU A 83 -15.12 -3.33 -8.23
C GLU A 83 -16.28 -2.80 -7.36
N THR A 84 -16.80 -3.63 -6.44
CA THR A 84 -18.01 -3.29 -5.66
C THR A 84 -17.68 -2.96 -4.21
N THR A 85 -17.24 -1.72 -3.95
CA THR A 85 -16.71 -1.30 -2.65
C THR A 85 -17.68 -1.47 -1.47
N THR A 86 -18.99 -1.37 -1.71
CA THR A 86 -20.04 -1.44 -0.68
C THR A 86 -20.33 -2.85 -0.15
N LYS A 87 -19.91 -3.89 -0.88
CA LYS A 87 -20.14 -5.29 -0.49
C LYS A 87 -19.01 -5.89 0.34
N HIS A 88 -17.94 -5.13 0.55
CA HIS A 88 -16.73 -5.61 1.21
C HIS A 88 -16.41 -4.79 2.45
N LYS A 89 -15.97 -5.50 3.48
CA LYS A 89 -15.37 -4.89 4.67
C LYS A 89 -13.89 -5.21 4.69
N ILE A 90 -13.08 -4.17 4.79
CA ILE A 90 -11.63 -4.23 4.75
C ILE A 90 -11.11 -4.24 6.19
N TYR A 91 -10.16 -5.12 6.43
CA TYR A 91 -9.42 -5.22 7.68
C TYR A 91 -7.94 -4.99 7.37
N MET A 92 -7.28 -4.19 8.19
CA MET A 92 -5.86 -3.90 8.00
C MET A 92 -5.14 -3.79 9.35
N ASP A 93 -3.82 -3.95 9.32
CA ASP A 93 -3.00 -3.79 10.52
C ASP A 93 -2.77 -2.31 10.86
N ASN A 94 -2.26 -2.06 12.07
CA ASN A 94 -1.95 -0.71 12.54
C ASN A 94 -0.89 0.02 11.68
N PHE A 95 -0.08 -0.71 10.90
CA PHE A 95 0.91 -0.08 10.02
C PHE A 95 0.24 0.54 8.80
N LEU A 96 -0.86 -0.05 8.33
CA LEU A 96 -1.62 0.41 7.18
C LEU A 96 -2.73 1.41 7.53
N THR A 97 -2.97 1.73 8.80
CA THR A 97 -4.00 2.69 9.22
C THR A 97 -3.49 4.13 9.29
N SER A 98 -4.36 5.09 8.91
CA SER A 98 -4.19 6.51 9.22
C SER A 98 -5.51 7.26 9.05
N TYR A 99 -5.67 8.40 9.73
CA TYR A 99 -6.90 9.22 9.64
C TYR A 99 -7.21 9.62 8.18
N ASN A 100 -6.25 10.22 7.47
CA ASN A 100 -6.43 10.64 6.08
C ASN A 100 -6.80 9.48 5.14
N LEU A 101 -6.25 8.27 5.39
CA LEU A 101 -6.64 7.07 4.64
C LEU A 101 -8.10 6.70 4.90
N PHE A 102 -8.55 6.67 6.16
CA PHE A 102 -9.95 6.34 6.47
C PHE A 102 -10.94 7.33 5.87
N VAL A 103 -10.61 8.63 5.86
CA VAL A 103 -11.42 9.65 5.17
C VAL A 103 -11.51 9.32 3.67
N SER A 104 -10.37 9.06 3.01
CA SER A 104 -10.36 8.71 1.58
C SER A 104 -11.12 7.42 1.26
N LEU A 105 -11.02 6.40 2.13
CA LEU A 105 -11.77 5.14 1.96
C LEU A 105 -13.27 5.35 2.13
N ARG A 106 -13.69 6.19 3.08
CA ARG A 106 -15.10 6.54 3.29
C ARG A 106 -15.67 7.24 2.05
N ASP A 107 -14.93 8.18 1.45
CA ASP A 107 -15.35 8.87 0.23
C ASP A 107 -15.51 7.89 -0.94
N LYS A 108 -14.67 6.85 -1.01
CA LYS A 108 -14.75 5.73 -1.96
C LYS A 108 -15.79 4.66 -1.59
N ARG A 109 -16.59 4.89 -0.54
CA ARG A 109 -17.63 3.98 -0.02
C ARG A 109 -17.12 2.64 0.51
N PHE A 110 -15.84 2.54 0.81
CA PHE A 110 -15.29 1.38 1.50
C PHE A 110 -15.67 1.38 2.98
N SER A 111 -16.00 0.21 3.51
CA SER A 111 -16.06 -0.03 4.95
C SER A 111 -14.71 -0.58 5.39
N ALA A 112 -13.98 0.15 6.23
CA ALA A 112 -12.68 -0.27 6.75
C ALA A 112 -12.65 -0.19 8.28
N THR A 113 -11.97 -1.14 8.93
CA THR A 113 -11.77 -1.19 10.38
C THR A 113 -10.30 -1.46 10.70
#